data_AF-A0A2N9WUA3-F1
#
_entry.id   AF-A0A2N9WUA3-F1
#
_cell.length_a   1.000
_cell.length_b   1.000
_cell.length_c   1.000
_cell.angle_alpha   90.00
_cell.angle_beta   90.00
_cell.angle_gamma   90.00
#
_symmetry.space_group_name_H-M   'P 1'
#
loop_
_entity.id
_entity.type
_entity.pdbx_description
1 polymer ?
#
loop_
_entity_poly.entity_id
_entity_poly.type
_entity_poly.pdbx_seq_one_letter_code
_entity_poly.pdbx_strand_id
1 'polypeptide(L)'
;MAYELIVSDNYPNSYWLEYEQGSVEPLDLRQCKKIKTSNPLLFKVEKKVSEKRLLSFDFYCCCGFIVISPRLATLLSSYKDFLKDVQLLDANVIINGQNHSGFKALNILRMLSCIDVDKSDSEPLLANLPDSPLWFTKIVFKQNIVEDFCMARYQESEEHIVMSDKLRQFFIENNIKGIDL
;
A
#
# COMPACT_ATOMS: atom_id res chain seq x y z
N MET A 1 2.41 14.26 -11.95
CA MET A 1 1.29 14.37 -10.98
C MET A 1 1.35 13.16 -10.05
N ALA A 2 0.99 13.37 -8.79
CA ALA A 2 0.95 12.38 -7.73
C ALA A 2 -0.50 12.01 -7.43
N TYR A 3 -0.77 10.74 -7.15
CA TYR A 3 -2.10 10.23 -6.78
C TYR A 3 -2.00 9.39 -5.51
N GLU A 4 -2.89 9.62 -4.57
CA GLU A 4 -3.01 8.77 -3.39
C GLU A 4 -3.46 7.36 -3.78
N LEU A 5 -2.86 6.35 -3.14
CA LEU A 5 -3.33 4.98 -3.24
C LEU A 5 -4.53 4.78 -2.31
N ILE A 6 -5.73 4.88 -2.87
CA ILE A 6 -6.98 4.74 -2.12
C ILE A 6 -7.60 3.38 -2.41
N VAL A 7 -8.09 2.71 -1.37
CA VAL A 7 -8.83 1.45 -1.48
C VAL A 7 -10.19 1.75 -2.10
N SER A 8 -10.58 0.95 -3.09
CA SER A 8 -11.87 1.18 -3.76
C SER A 8 -13.06 0.91 -2.85
N ASP A 9 -14.10 1.75 -2.93
CA ASP A 9 -15.38 1.55 -2.24
C ASP A 9 -16.06 0.21 -2.58
N ASN A 10 -15.69 -0.38 -3.73
CA ASN A 10 -16.18 -1.69 -4.15
C ASN A 10 -15.45 -2.87 -3.47
N TYR A 11 -14.44 -2.61 -2.64
CA TYR A 11 -13.72 -3.60 -1.84
C TYR A 11 -14.39 -3.78 -0.47
N PRO A 12 -15.10 -4.89 -0.22
CA PRO A 12 -15.88 -5.04 1.01
C PRO A 12 -15.00 -5.18 2.25
N ASN A 13 -15.43 -4.58 3.37
CA ASN A 13 -14.75 -4.75 4.67
C ASN A 13 -14.65 -6.21 5.12
N SER A 14 -15.54 -7.08 4.66
CA SER A 14 -15.45 -8.52 4.94
C SER A 14 -14.23 -9.21 4.30
N TYR A 15 -13.56 -8.54 3.36
CA TYR A 15 -12.41 -9.06 2.62
C TYR A 15 -11.09 -8.52 3.16
N TRP A 16 -11.13 -7.70 4.21
CA TRP A 16 -9.91 -7.22 4.86
C TRP A 16 -9.14 -8.39 5.42
N LEU A 17 -7.85 -8.40 5.11
CA LEU A 17 -6.93 -9.39 5.62
C LEU A 17 -6.51 -9.01 7.04
N GLU A 18 -6.29 -10.03 7.84
CA GLU A 18 -5.63 -9.93 9.14
C GLU A 18 -4.22 -10.51 9.02
N TYR A 19 -3.27 -9.85 9.69
CA TYR A 19 -1.90 -10.30 9.75
C TYR A 19 -1.75 -11.32 10.89
N GLU A 20 -1.43 -12.56 10.53
CA GLU A 20 -1.36 -13.66 11.49
C GLU A 20 0.01 -13.78 12.13
N GLN A 21 1.04 -13.85 11.28
CA GLN A 21 2.39 -14.15 11.69
C GLN A 21 3.40 -13.76 10.61
N GLY A 22 4.60 -13.44 11.08
CA GLY A 22 5.76 -13.17 10.26
C GLY A 22 6.85 -12.48 11.06
N SER A 23 7.95 -12.13 10.40
CA SER A 23 9.11 -11.49 11.03
C SER A 23 9.12 -9.96 10.83
N VAL A 24 8.00 -9.38 10.44
CA VAL A 24 7.88 -7.97 10.05
C VAL A 24 6.71 -7.35 10.77
N GLU A 25 6.94 -6.27 11.49
CA GLU A 25 5.86 -5.48 12.07
C GLU A 25 5.40 -4.40 11.08
N PRO A 26 4.12 -3.97 11.11
CA PRO A 26 3.64 -2.87 10.27
C PRO A 26 4.49 -1.59 10.36
N LEU A 27 5.06 -1.32 11.54
CA LEU A 27 5.92 -0.15 11.76
C LEU A 27 7.27 -0.26 11.04
N ASP A 28 7.79 -1.48 10.82
CA ASP A 28 9.04 -1.66 10.07
C ASP A 28 8.90 -1.18 8.62
N LEU A 29 7.70 -1.35 8.03
CA LEU A 29 7.39 -0.91 6.66
C LEU A 29 7.33 0.61 6.50
N ARG A 30 7.26 1.37 7.59
CA ARG A 30 7.25 2.83 7.56
C ARG A 30 8.66 3.43 7.48
N GLN A 31 9.69 2.65 7.79
CA GLN A 31 11.08 3.12 7.82
C GLN A 31 11.70 3.33 6.43
N CYS A 32 11.02 2.97 5.35
CA CYS A 32 11.52 3.05 3.97
C CYS A 32 12.89 2.37 3.76
N LYS A 33 13.10 1.23 4.40
CA LYS A 33 14.33 0.43 4.30
C LYS A 33 14.02 -0.98 3.85
N LYS A 34 14.99 -1.63 3.20
CA LYS A 34 14.85 -3.04 2.85
C LYS A 34 14.78 -3.90 4.10
N ILE A 35 13.85 -4.83 4.11
CA ILE A 35 13.61 -5.77 5.21
C ILE A 35 14.03 -7.17 4.75
N LYS A 36 14.73 -7.90 5.61
CA LYS A 36 15.04 -9.32 5.35
C LYS A 36 13.98 -10.18 6.02
N THR A 37 13.36 -11.06 5.23
CA THR A 37 12.41 -12.05 5.72
C THR A 37 12.97 -13.44 5.49
N SER A 38 12.89 -14.30 6.48
CA SER A 38 13.30 -15.72 6.37
C SER A 38 12.17 -16.61 5.86
N ASN A 39 10.92 -16.21 6.11
CA ASN A 39 9.72 -16.93 5.71
C ASN A 39 8.70 -15.96 5.09
N PRO A 40 7.76 -16.46 4.25
CA PRO A 40 6.64 -15.66 3.79
C PRO A 40 5.80 -15.14 4.95
N LEU A 41 5.33 -13.90 4.83
CA LEU A 41 4.33 -13.32 5.73
C LEU A 41 3.00 -14.06 5.57
N LEU A 42 2.27 -14.27 6.66
CA LEU A 42 0.98 -14.94 6.62
C LEU A 42 -0.16 -13.97 6.93
N PHE A 43 -1.14 -13.97 6.05
CA PHE A 43 -2.38 -13.23 6.19
C PHE A 43 -3.57 -14.18 6.14
N LYS A 44 -4.72 -13.77 6.68
CA LYS A 44 -5.96 -14.53 6.55
C LYS A 44 -7.17 -13.62 6.41
N VAL A 45 -8.26 -14.17 5.88
CA VAL A 45 -9.59 -13.58 6.02
C VAL A 45 -10.34 -14.32 7.12
N GLU A 46 -10.76 -13.62 8.17
CA GLU A 46 -11.53 -14.23 9.28
C GLU A 46 -12.93 -14.67 8.85
N LYS A 47 -13.57 -13.87 7.99
CA LYS A 47 -14.95 -14.15 7.55
C LYS A 47 -14.96 -15.18 6.44
N LYS A 48 -15.99 -16.03 6.44
CA LYS A 48 -16.29 -16.89 5.30
C LYS A 48 -16.74 -16.05 4.10
N VAL A 49 -16.02 -16.12 3.00
CA VAL A 49 -16.22 -15.24 1.83
C VAL A 49 -16.21 -16.02 0.51
N SER A 50 -16.65 -15.37 -0.57
CA SER A 50 -16.49 -15.91 -1.92
C SER A 50 -15.03 -15.80 -2.34
N GLU A 51 -14.31 -16.91 -2.28
CA GLU A 51 -12.91 -17.01 -2.70
C GLU A 51 -12.71 -16.52 -4.14
N LYS A 52 -13.57 -16.96 -5.08
CA LYS A 52 -13.54 -16.50 -6.47
C LYS A 52 -13.62 -14.98 -6.60
N ARG A 53 -14.48 -14.32 -5.82
CA ARG A 53 -14.63 -12.86 -5.86
C ARG A 53 -13.42 -12.18 -5.21
N LEU A 54 -12.98 -12.67 -4.05
CA LEU A 54 -11.82 -12.12 -3.36
C LEU A 54 -10.55 -12.21 -4.22
N LEU A 55 -10.26 -13.38 -4.78
CA LEU A 55 -9.10 -13.62 -5.64
C LEU A 55 -9.17 -12.88 -6.99
N SER A 56 -10.27 -12.21 -7.31
CA SER A 56 -10.37 -11.36 -8.49
C SER A 56 -9.76 -9.98 -8.28
N PHE A 57 -9.46 -9.59 -7.03
CA PHE A 57 -8.78 -8.33 -6.70
C PHE A 57 -7.26 -8.46 -6.81
N ASP A 58 -6.60 -7.31 -6.99
CA ASP A 58 -5.14 -7.23 -7.08
C ASP A 58 -4.51 -6.55 -5.87
N PHE A 59 -5.23 -5.64 -5.23
CA PHE A 59 -4.83 -5.03 -3.96
C PHE A 59 -5.74 -5.54 -2.83
N TYR A 60 -5.12 -5.82 -1.69
CA TYR A 60 -5.77 -6.33 -0.50
C TYR A 60 -5.36 -5.48 0.70
N CYS A 61 -6.36 -5.02 1.44
CA CYS A 61 -6.17 -4.24 2.64
C CYS A 61 -5.85 -5.14 3.82
N CYS A 62 -4.83 -4.77 4.58
CA CYS A 62 -4.46 -5.40 5.84
C CYS A 62 -3.90 -4.32 6.77
N CYS A 63 -4.22 -4.35 8.05
CA CYS A 63 -3.82 -3.32 9.04
C CYS A 63 -2.33 -2.95 8.96
N GLY A 64 -2.01 -1.89 8.20
CA GLY A 64 -0.64 -1.40 7.98
C GLY A 64 0.17 -2.08 6.87
N PHE A 65 -0.37 -3.11 6.20
CA PHE A 65 0.24 -3.76 5.05
C PHE A 65 -0.57 -3.50 3.78
N ILE A 66 0.12 -3.38 2.66
CA ILE A 66 -0.48 -3.52 1.33
C ILE A 66 -0.06 -4.87 0.79
N VAL A 67 -1.04 -5.73 0.53
CA VAL A 67 -0.81 -7.04 -0.08
C VAL A 67 -1.31 -7.02 -1.52
N ILE A 68 -0.52 -7.58 -2.43
CA ILE A 68 -0.87 -7.68 -3.85
C ILE A 68 -1.02 -9.12 -4.32
N SER A 69 -1.89 -9.32 -5.31
CA SER A 69 -2.15 -10.62 -5.93
C SER A 69 -0.91 -11.19 -6.63
N PRO A 70 -0.84 -12.52 -6.81
CA PRO A 70 0.20 -13.13 -7.64
C PRO A 70 0.25 -12.56 -9.06
N ARG A 71 -0.92 -12.28 -9.67
CA ARG A 71 -1.03 -11.68 -11.00
C ARG A 71 -0.34 -10.32 -11.06
N LEU A 72 -0.66 -9.43 -10.14
CA LEU A 72 -0.07 -8.10 -10.09
C LEU A 72 1.42 -8.16 -9.74
N ALA A 73 1.82 -9.06 -8.84
CA ALA A 73 3.22 -9.28 -8.52
C ALA A 73 4.03 -9.70 -9.75
N THR A 74 3.50 -10.60 -10.59
CA THR A 74 4.12 -10.97 -11.86
C THR A 74 4.24 -9.78 -12.81
N LEU A 75 3.18 -9.00 -13.00
CA LEU A 75 3.20 -7.81 -13.85
C LEU A 75 4.30 -6.82 -13.41
N LEU A 76 4.33 -6.51 -12.11
CA LEU A 76 5.27 -5.55 -11.53
C LEU A 76 6.70 -6.05 -11.43
N SER A 77 6.92 -7.38 -11.37
CA SER A 77 8.27 -7.95 -11.31
C SER A 77 9.15 -7.62 -12.53
N SER A 78 8.52 -7.31 -13.67
CA SER A 78 9.21 -6.88 -14.89
C SER A 78 9.38 -5.36 -14.98
N TYR A 79 8.70 -4.60 -14.10
CA TYR A 79 8.72 -3.15 -14.13
C TYR A 79 9.88 -2.61 -13.28
N LYS A 80 11.05 -2.42 -13.91
CA LYS A 80 12.31 -2.05 -13.22
C LYS A 80 12.23 -0.78 -12.38
N ASP A 81 11.50 0.24 -12.83
CA ASP A 81 11.38 1.50 -12.08
C ASP A 81 10.60 1.29 -10.77
N PHE A 82 9.55 0.48 -10.80
CA PHE A 82 8.78 0.12 -9.61
C PHE A 82 9.65 -0.56 -8.54
N LEU A 83 10.53 -1.47 -8.94
CA LEU A 83 11.41 -2.21 -8.02
C LEU A 83 12.54 -1.36 -7.41
N LYS A 84 12.76 -0.12 -7.87
CA LYS A 84 13.64 0.84 -7.19
C LYS A 84 12.99 1.39 -5.93
N ASP A 85 11.67 1.57 -5.98
CA ASP A 85 10.89 2.21 -4.93
C ASP A 85 10.16 1.21 -4.03
N VAL A 86 10.05 -0.05 -4.45
CA VAL A 86 9.30 -1.07 -3.72
C VAL A 86 10.10 -2.36 -3.63
N GLN A 87 10.19 -2.90 -2.42
CA GLN A 87 10.57 -4.29 -2.20
C GLN A 87 9.31 -5.16 -2.10
N LEU A 88 9.31 -6.26 -2.84
CA LEU A 88 8.28 -7.30 -2.72
C LEU A 88 8.70 -8.31 -1.65
N LEU A 89 7.90 -8.43 -0.59
CA LEU A 89 8.07 -9.44 0.45
C LEU A 89 7.14 -10.62 0.16
N ASP A 90 7.64 -11.85 0.27
CA ASP A 90 6.83 -13.04 0.05
C ASP A 90 5.67 -13.12 1.05
N ALA A 91 4.47 -13.43 0.56
CA ALA A 91 3.28 -13.55 1.38
C ALA A 91 2.40 -14.74 0.95
N ASN A 92 1.69 -15.29 1.93
CA ASN A 92 0.63 -16.26 1.76
C ASN A 92 -0.66 -15.72 2.37
N VAL A 93 -1.80 -16.10 1.79
CA VAL A 93 -3.13 -15.69 2.25
C VAL A 93 -3.99 -16.92 2.50
N ILE A 94 -4.59 -17.02 3.69
CA ILE A 94 -5.55 -18.06 4.04
C ILE A 94 -6.97 -17.56 3.79
N ILE A 95 -7.72 -18.25 2.94
CA ILE A 95 -9.11 -17.93 2.60
C ILE A 95 -9.96 -19.16 2.87
N ASN A 96 -10.99 -19.04 3.72
CA ASN A 96 -11.85 -20.17 4.10
C ASN A 96 -11.07 -21.42 4.56
N GLY A 97 -9.92 -21.24 5.21
CA GLY A 97 -9.03 -22.31 5.66
C GLY A 97 -8.09 -22.90 4.60
N GLN A 98 -8.14 -22.42 3.35
CA GLN A 98 -7.23 -22.81 2.28
C GLN A 98 -6.08 -21.83 2.15
N ASN A 99 -4.85 -22.35 1.99
CA ASN A 99 -3.66 -21.53 1.84
C ASN A 99 -3.39 -21.20 0.36
N HIS A 100 -3.22 -19.93 0.05
CA HIS A 100 -2.88 -19.42 -1.27
C HIS A 100 -1.52 -18.73 -1.25
N SER A 101 -0.63 -19.15 -2.14
CA SER A 101 0.74 -18.62 -2.24
C SER A 101 0.93 -17.69 -3.43
N GLY A 102 2.10 -17.04 -3.47
CA GLY A 102 2.50 -16.16 -4.58
C GLY A 102 2.09 -14.70 -4.42
N PHE A 103 1.35 -14.37 -3.36
CA PHE A 103 1.08 -13.00 -2.97
C PHE A 103 2.38 -12.30 -2.55
N LYS A 104 2.37 -10.97 -2.57
CA LYS A 104 3.46 -10.15 -2.03
C LYS A 104 2.92 -9.06 -1.12
N ALA A 105 3.60 -8.81 -0.01
CA ALA A 105 3.42 -7.56 0.71
C ALA A 105 4.38 -6.50 0.14
N LEU A 106 3.90 -5.27 -0.01
CA LEU A 106 4.70 -4.15 -0.50
C LEU A 106 5.43 -3.48 0.66
N ASN A 107 6.75 -3.40 0.55
CA ASN A 107 7.58 -2.55 1.39
C ASN A 107 8.06 -1.36 0.57
N ILE A 108 7.50 -0.17 0.81
CA ILE A 108 7.82 1.06 0.09
C ILE A 108 9.14 1.63 0.64
N LEU A 109 10.12 1.83 -0.24
CA LEU A 109 11.50 2.21 0.08
C LEU A 109 11.77 3.71 -0.08
N ARG A 110 10.77 4.48 -0.52
CA ARG A 110 10.90 5.92 -0.78
C ARG A 110 9.93 6.72 0.08
N MET A 111 10.41 7.83 0.63
CA MET A 111 9.58 8.93 1.13
C MET A 111 9.59 10.09 0.15
N LEU A 112 8.49 10.80 0.07
CA LEU A 112 8.33 11.95 -0.82
C LEU A 112 7.57 13.06 -0.10
N SER A 113 8.15 14.26 -0.07
CA SER A 113 7.44 15.45 0.40
C SER A 113 6.50 15.93 -0.68
N CYS A 114 5.23 15.55 -0.55
CA CYS A 114 4.22 15.72 -1.60
C CYS A 114 3.01 16.54 -1.15
N ILE A 115 2.79 16.71 0.15
CA ILE A 115 1.67 17.50 0.67
C ILE A 115 2.07 18.98 0.77
N ASP A 116 1.26 19.86 0.17
CA ASP A 116 1.30 21.30 0.42
C ASP A 116 0.53 21.56 1.73
N VAL A 117 1.23 21.45 2.86
CA VAL A 117 0.65 21.53 4.22
C VAL A 117 -0.11 22.84 4.41
N ASP A 118 0.41 23.96 3.90
CA ASP A 118 -0.20 25.29 4.02
C ASP A 118 -1.54 25.41 3.29
N LYS A 119 -1.78 24.58 2.26
CA LYS A 119 -3.04 24.55 1.49
C LYS A 119 -3.93 23.37 1.85
N SER A 120 -3.44 22.49 2.72
CA SER A 120 -4.16 21.32 3.20
C SER A 120 -4.89 21.67 4.50
N ASP A 121 -5.98 20.98 4.77
CA ASP A 121 -6.67 21.11 6.06
C ASP A 121 -6.05 20.07 7.00
N SER A 122 -5.32 20.53 8.02
CA SER A 122 -4.63 19.66 8.96
C SER A 122 -4.63 20.19 10.39
N GLU A 123 -4.68 19.27 11.35
CA GLU A 123 -4.58 19.58 12.78
C GLU A 123 -3.53 18.69 13.45
N PRO A 124 -2.84 19.14 14.51
CA PRO A 124 -1.99 18.27 15.30
C PRO A 124 -2.82 17.13 15.91
N LEU A 125 -2.40 15.88 15.74
CA LEU A 125 -3.08 14.72 16.29
C LEU A 125 -3.18 14.80 17.83
N LEU A 126 -2.15 15.36 18.47
CA LEU A 126 -2.08 15.65 19.90
C LEU A 126 -1.78 17.13 20.10
N ALA A 127 -2.83 17.93 20.34
CA ALA A 127 -2.76 19.39 20.46
C ALA A 127 -1.73 19.92 21.50
N ASN A 128 -1.39 19.11 22.51
CA ASN A 128 -0.50 19.50 23.60
C ASN A 128 0.98 19.11 23.36
N LEU A 129 1.31 18.48 22.23
CA LEU A 129 2.66 18.03 21.92
C LEU A 129 3.24 18.88 20.76
N PRO A 130 4.31 19.65 21.00
CA PRO A 130 5.08 20.25 19.92
C PRO A 130 5.54 19.16 18.95
N ASP A 131 5.41 19.40 17.65
CA ASP A 131 5.75 18.43 16.59
C ASP A 131 4.90 17.14 16.57
N SER A 132 3.68 17.19 17.13
CA SER A 132 2.73 16.10 16.95
C SER A 132 2.47 15.82 15.46
N PRO A 133 2.35 14.54 15.03
CA PRO A 133 1.95 14.20 13.68
C PRO A 133 0.66 14.94 13.27
N LEU A 134 0.58 15.33 12.00
CA LEU A 134 -0.59 16.01 11.48
C LEU A 134 -1.65 15.00 11.05
N TRP A 135 -2.88 15.23 11.49
CA TRP A 135 -4.07 14.60 10.93
C TRP A 135 -4.61 15.47 9.80
N PHE A 136 -4.72 14.92 8.59
CA PHE A 136 -5.22 15.63 7.42
C PHE A 136 -6.69 15.27 7.16
N THR A 137 -7.56 16.28 7.10
CA THR A 137 -8.96 16.11 6.66
C THR A 137 -9.12 16.40 5.18
N LYS A 138 -8.19 17.17 4.60
CA LYS A 138 -8.11 17.44 3.16
C LYS A 138 -6.65 17.61 2.74
N ILE A 139 -6.22 16.85 1.75
CA ILE A 139 -4.85 16.87 1.24
C ILE A 139 -4.81 17.65 -0.08
N VAL A 140 -3.88 18.61 -0.17
CA VAL A 140 -3.52 19.28 -1.42
C VAL A 140 -2.09 18.89 -1.78
N PHE A 141 -1.89 18.31 -2.95
CA PHE A 141 -0.56 17.95 -3.42
C PHE A 141 0.20 19.15 -3.98
N LYS A 142 1.52 19.17 -3.76
CA LYS A 142 2.45 20.11 -4.39
C LYS A 142 2.40 19.95 -5.91
N GLN A 143 2.31 21.07 -6.65
CA GLN A 143 2.15 21.04 -8.10
C GLN A 143 3.44 20.67 -8.88
N ASN A 144 4.62 20.81 -8.26
CA ASN A 144 5.92 20.62 -8.90
C ASN A 144 6.72 19.47 -8.29
N ILE A 145 6.11 18.30 -8.11
CA ILE A 145 6.86 17.08 -7.78
C ILE A 145 7.60 16.64 -9.04
N VAL A 146 8.89 16.98 -9.14
CA VAL A 146 9.76 16.73 -10.32
C VAL A 146 10.48 15.37 -10.22
N GLU A 147 10.24 14.60 -9.16
CA GLU A 147 10.92 13.33 -8.95
C GLU A 147 10.35 12.22 -9.86
N ASP A 148 11.25 11.44 -10.47
CA ASP A 148 10.88 10.18 -11.11
C ASP A 148 10.74 9.11 -10.03
N PHE A 149 9.49 8.70 -9.78
CA PHE A 149 9.12 7.69 -8.80
C PHE A 149 7.95 6.84 -9.33
N CYS A 150 7.77 5.66 -8.77
CA CYS A 150 6.61 4.81 -8.97
C CYS A 150 5.69 4.83 -7.75
N MET A 151 6.25 4.59 -6.55
CA MET A 151 5.52 4.66 -5.28
C MET A 151 6.36 5.32 -4.20
N ALA A 152 5.73 6.05 -3.29
CA ALA A 152 6.39 6.61 -2.12
C ALA A 152 5.41 6.76 -0.95
N ARG A 153 5.93 6.81 0.27
CA ARG A 153 5.18 7.27 1.45
C ARG A 153 5.24 8.79 1.54
N TYR A 154 4.25 9.41 2.18
CA TYR A 154 4.33 10.85 2.43
C TYR A 154 5.33 11.08 3.53
N GLN A 155 6.21 12.07 3.34
CA GLN A 155 7.11 12.49 4.41
C GLN A 155 6.31 13.15 5.56
N GLU A 156 5.18 13.78 5.24
CA GLU A 156 4.30 14.47 6.18
C GLU A 156 3.34 13.52 6.92
N SER A 157 3.11 12.31 6.39
CA SER A 157 2.27 11.28 7.01
C SER A 157 2.60 9.89 6.46
N GLU A 158 3.47 9.16 7.17
CA GLU A 158 4.05 7.88 6.71
C GLU A 158 3.01 6.77 6.47
N GLU A 159 1.78 6.93 6.97
CA GLU A 159 0.69 5.97 6.80
C GLU A 159 0.16 5.95 5.36
N HIS A 160 0.27 7.08 4.67
CA HIS A 160 -0.28 7.26 3.33
C HIS A 160 0.77 7.04 2.25
N ILE A 161 0.29 6.62 1.09
CA ILE A 161 1.12 6.22 -0.04
C ILE A 161 0.64 6.94 -1.30
N VAL A 162 1.59 7.42 -2.09
CA VAL A 162 1.38 8.03 -3.40
C VAL A 162 1.95 7.10 -4.47
N MET A 163 1.28 7.09 -5.62
CA MET A 163 1.82 6.58 -6.88
C MET A 163 1.96 7.70 -7.91
N SER A 164 2.89 7.52 -8.84
CA SER A 164 3.03 8.42 -9.98
C SER A 164 1.95 8.16 -11.03
N ASP A 165 1.68 9.19 -11.85
CA ASP A 165 0.76 9.07 -12.98
C ASP A 165 1.12 7.89 -13.91
N LYS A 166 2.42 7.68 -14.18
CA LYS A 166 2.89 6.57 -15.03
C LYS A 166 2.49 5.20 -14.46
N LEU A 167 2.64 4.99 -13.15
CA LEU A 167 2.22 3.74 -12.51
C LEU A 167 0.69 3.63 -12.50
N ARG A 168 -0.03 4.72 -12.26
CA ARG A 168 -1.49 4.76 -12.31
C ARG A 168 -2.01 4.38 -13.70
N GLN A 169 -1.45 4.94 -14.78
CA GLN A 169 -1.82 4.57 -16.14
C GLN A 169 -1.54 3.09 -16.42
N PHE A 170 -0.38 2.58 -16.00
CA PHE A 170 -0.07 1.15 -16.09
C PHE A 170 -1.13 0.29 -15.38
N PHE A 171 -1.62 0.71 -14.21
CA PHE A 171 -2.70 0.01 -13.51
C PHE A 171 -4.04 0.07 -14.23
N ILE A 172 -4.39 1.21 -14.84
CA ILE A 172 -5.60 1.37 -15.65
C ILE A 172 -5.55 0.43 -16.86
N GLU A 173 -4.46 0.45 -17.62
CA GLU A 173 -4.26 -0.38 -18.82
C GLU A 173 -4.35 -1.88 -18.50
N ASN A 174 -3.89 -2.29 -17.31
CA ASN A 174 -3.90 -3.70 -16.87
C ASN A 174 -5.18 -4.10 -16.10
N ASN A 175 -6.17 -3.20 -16.00
CA ASN A 175 -7.43 -3.41 -15.30
C ASN A 175 -7.21 -3.92 -13.87
N ILE A 176 -6.35 -3.21 -13.11
CA ILE A 176 -6.05 -3.54 -11.72
C ILE A 176 -7.26 -3.24 -10.83
N LYS A 177 -7.54 -4.13 -9.87
CA LYS A 177 -8.72 -4.06 -9.00
C LYS A 177 -8.35 -3.94 -7.52
N GLY A 178 -9.21 -3.26 -6.77
CA GLY A 178 -9.12 -3.13 -5.31
C GLY A 178 -8.66 -1.75 -4.84
N ILE A 179 -8.33 -0.87 -5.78
CA ILE A 179 -7.96 0.53 -5.54
C ILE A 179 -8.73 1.43 -6.48
N ASP A 180 -8.89 2.69 -6.11
CA ASP A 180 -9.42 3.72 -6.99
C ASP A 180 -8.29 4.25 -7.87
N LEU A 181 -8.52 4.19 -9.19
CA LEU A 181 -7.61 4.64 -10.22
C LEU A 181 -8.16 5.91 -10.84
#